data_AF-X1F121-F1
#
_entry.id   AF-X1F121-F1
#
_cell.length_a   1.000
_cell.length_b   1.000
_cell.length_c   1.000
_cell.angle_alpha   90.00
_cell.angle_beta   90.00
_cell.angle_gamma   90.00
#
_symmetry.space_group_name_H-M   'P 1'
#
loop_
_entity.id
_entity.type
_entity.pdbx_description
1 polymer ?
#
loop_
_entity_poly.entity_id
_entity_poly.type
_entity_poly.pdbx_seq_one_letter_code
_entity_poly.pdbx_strand_id
1 'polypeptide(L)'
;GGGIIQQTRHYDSKTGTTKVLRSKEEAHDYRYFPEPDLVPIYIEDKMIEDIRKTIPELPSAKAKRFEKQYGLPKYDSSFLANNKSLADYFEQCCRHYNNAKNIAKWIMGDFSALLNKEKMTIKDSKVTPENLCKMLEIIDKGKINYKIAKSVFEEMFSTGKNPQKIIEDRGLEQISDEGLLEAVIEEVIKDNPDYFISILRCL
;
A
#
# COMPACT_ATOMS: atom_id res chain seq x y z
N GLY A 1 11.74 -2.48 50.64
CA GLY A 1 11.84 -2.45 49.17
C GLY A 1 12.99 -3.34 48.76
N GLY A 2 12.77 -4.27 47.83
CA GLY A 2 13.79 -5.23 47.38
C GLY A 2 14.86 -4.58 46.48
N GLY A 3 16.08 -5.10 46.51
CA GLY A 3 17.20 -4.63 45.68
C GLY A 3 17.03 -4.99 44.19
N ILE A 4 17.55 -4.14 43.31
CA ILE A 4 17.54 -4.37 41.86
C ILE A 4 18.70 -5.31 41.50
N ILE A 5 18.41 -6.43 40.85
CA ILE A 5 19.39 -7.46 40.45
C ILE A 5 19.52 -7.49 38.93
N GLN A 6 20.75 -7.47 38.40
CA GLN A 6 20.98 -7.63 36.97
C GLN A 6 20.82 -9.09 36.53
N GLN A 7 20.03 -9.33 35.49
CA GLN A 7 19.73 -10.67 34.99
C GLN A 7 19.63 -10.68 33.47
N THR A 8 19.98 -11.82 32.88
CA THR A 8 19.64 -12.15 31.49
C THR A 8 18.34 -12.94 31.52
N ARG A 9 17.31 -12.47 30.80
CA ARG A 9 15.97 -13.07 30.78
C ARG A 9 15.61 -13.52 29.37
N HIS A 10 14.90 -14.63 29.29
CA HIS A 10 14.28 -15.12 28.07
C HIS A 10 12.82 -14.70 28.02
N TYR A 11 12.33 -14.28 26.85
CA TYR A 11 10.92 -13.98 26.64
C TYR A 11 10.19 -15.23 26.13
N ASP A 12 9.12 -15.63 26.82
CA ASP A 12 8.24 -16.72 26.42
C ASP A 12 6.99 -16.12 25.74
N SER A 13 6.89 -16.29 24.42
CA SER A 13 5.80 -15.73 23.63
C SER A 13 4.44 -16.40 23.90
N LYS A 14 4.40 -17.59 24.51
CA LYS A 14 3.14 -18.29 24.83
C LYS A 14 2.51 -17.74 26.09
N THR A 15 3.32 -17.44 27.10
CA THR A 15 2.84 -16.93 28.39
C THR A 15 2.93 -15.41 28.50
N GLY A 16 3.62 -14.74 27.57
CA GLY A 16 3.87 -13.30 27.59
C GLY A 16 4.78 -12.87 28.74
N THR A 17 5.48 -13.80 29.38
CA THR A 17 6.31 -13.54 30.56
C THR A 17 7.79 -13.73 30.24
N THR A 18 8.64 -13.16 31.09
CA THR A 18 10.09 -13.33 30.99
C THR A 18 10.61 -14.26 32.07
N LYS A 19 11.34 -15.30 31.69
CA LYS A 19 11.98 -16.26 32.61
C LYS A 19 13.44 -15.88 32.81
N VAL A 20 13.93 -16.00 34.03
CA VAL A 20 15.35 -15.75 34.32
C VAL A 20 16.17 -16.91 33.76
N LEU A 21 17.20 -16.60 32.97
CA LEU A 21 18.16 -17.61 32.51
C LEU A 21 19.42 -17.60 33.37
N ARG A 22 19.98 -16.42 33.62
CA ARG A 22 21.25 -16.25 34.31
C ARG A 22 21.26 -14.96 35.13
N SER A 23 21.73 -15.02 36.38
CA SER A 23 22.12 -13.85 37.17
C SER A 23 23.46 -13.29 36.68
N LYS A 24 23.53 -11.97 36.48
CA LYS A 24 24.81 -11.30 36.23
C LYS A 24 25.40 -10.93 37.59
N GLU A 25 26.07 -11.89 38.21
CA GLU A 25 26.77 -11.68 39.49
C GLU A 25 28.13 -11.00 39.27
N GLU A 26 28.77 -11.22 38.11
CA GLU A 26 30.04 -10.59 37.72
C GLU A 26 29.98 -10.17 36.24
N ALA A 27 30.67 -9.08 35.90
CA ALA A 27 30.84 -8.67 34.50
C ALA A 27 31.69 -9.73 33.77
N HIS A 28 31.21 -10.20 32.63
CA HIS A 28 31.96 -11.13 31.80
C HIS A 28 33.25 -10.51 31.28
N ASP A 29 34.39 -11.07 31.69
CA ASP A 29 35.68 -10.72 31.10
C ASP A 29 35.84 -11.41 29.75
N TYR A 30 35.43 -10.70 28.70
CA TYR A 30 35.60 -11.13 27.32
C TYR A 30 37.05 -11.03 26.83
N ARG A 31 37.97 -10.48 27.63
CA ARG A 31 39.40 -10.31 27.31
C ARG A 31 39.58 -9.73 25.91
N TYR A 32 38.91 -8.62 25.61
CA TYR A 32 39.06 -7.94 24.33
C TYR A 32 40.52 -7.54 24.11
N PHE A 33 41.11 -7.97 23.00
CA PHE A 33 42.41 -7.53 22.52
C PHE A 33 42.34 -7.27 21.01
N PRO A 34 43.20 -6.40 20.45
CA PRO A 34 43.25 -6.19 19.01
C PRO A 34 43.59 -7.50 18.29
N GLU A 35 42.79 -7.87 17.30
CA GLU A 35 43.01 -9.06 16.48
C GLU A 35 44.34 -8.93 15.70
N PRO A 36 45.40 -9.70 16.03
CA PRO A 36 46.69 -9.57 15.39
C PRO A 36 46.70 -10.05 13.93
N ASP A 37 45.77 -10.95 13.56
CA ASP A 37 45.71 -11.53 12.22
C ASP A 37 45.05 -10.56 11.21
N LEU A 38 44.35 -9.54 11.67
CA LEU A 38 43.70 -8.52 10.85
C LEU A 38 44.49 -7.22 10.87
N VAL A 39 44.97 -6.80 9.69
CA VAL A 39 45.55 -5.47 9.54
C VAL A 39 44.49 -4.38 9.79
N PRO A 40 44.86 -3.23 10.36
CA PRO A 40 43.96 -2.10 10.50
C PRO A 40 43.35 -1.70 9.15
N ILE A 41 42.02 -1.55 9.13
CA ILE A 41 41.30 -1.09 7.94
C ILE A 41 41.30 0.45 7.94
N TYR A 42 41.96 1.03 6.95
CA TYR A 42 41.92 2.48 6.71
C TYR A 42 40.84 2.79 5.68
N ILE A 43 39.87 3.62 6.07
CA ILE A 43 38.78 4.05 5.19
C ILE A 43 39.14 5.44 4.65
N GLU A 44 39.50 5.50 3.37
CA GLU A 44 39.82 6.77 2.70
C GLU A 44 38.56 7.62 2.47
N ASP A 45 38.70 8.95 2.52
CA ASP A 45 37.60 9.89 2.25
C ASP A 45 36.96 9.65 0.87
N LYS A 46 37.76 9.27 -0.13
CA LYS A 46 37.27 8.91 -1.46
C LYS A 46 36.29 7.73 -1.40
N MET A 47 36.62 6.69 -0.64
CA MET A 47 35.75 5.52 -0.46
C MET A 47 34.44 5.91 0.23
N ILE A 48 34.50 6.81 1.22
CA ILE A 48 33.31 7.35 1.89
C ILE A 48 32.41 8.08 0.90
N GLU A 49 32.97 8.96 0.08
CA GLU A 49 32.21 9.75 -0.90
C GLU A 49 31.64 8.90 -2.04
N ASP A 50 32.37 7.88 -2.49
CA ASP A 50 31.88 6.95 -3.50
C ASP A 50 30.72 6.12 -2.96
N ILE A 51 30.83 5.59 -1.72
CA ILE A 51 29.71 4.87 -1.07
C ILE A 51 28.52 5.81 -0.86
N ARG A 52 28.75 7.04 -0.40
CA ARG A 52 27.67 8.02 -0.16
C ARG A 52 26.81 8.27 -1.39
N LYS A 53 27.41 8.29 -2.59
CA LYS A 53 26.69 8.45 -3.88
C LYS A 53 25.82 7.25 -4.25
N THR A 54 26.12 6.06 -3.72
CA THR A 54 25.33 4.85 -3.97
C THR A 54 24.08 4.75 -3.09
N ILE A 55 24.04 5.51 -2.00
CA ILE A 55 22.92 5.48 -1.06
C ILE A 55 21.72 6.18 -1.71
N PRO A 56 20.59 5.47 -1.95
CA PRO A 56 19.40 6.07 -2.52
C PRO A 56 18.76 7.05 -1.53
N GLU A 57 17.78 7.83 -2.01
CA GLU A 57 16.98 8.70 -1.16
C GLU A 57 16.41 7.92 0.04
N LEU A 58 16.73 8.36 1.26
CA LEU A 58 16.27 7.72 2.49
C LEU A 58 14.74 7.85 2.62
N PRO A 59 14.05 6.85 3.21
CA PRO A 59 12.59 6.87 3.37
C PRO A 59 12.05 8.15 4.02
N SER A 60 12.74 8.68 5.03
CA SER A 60 12.34 9.91 5.73
C SER A 60 12.46 11.17 4.86
N ALA A 61 13.47 11.22 3.99
CA ALA A 61 13.64 12.31 3.02
C ALA A 61 12.58 12.20 1.92
N LYS A 62 12.36 10.98 1.40
CA LYS A 62 11.35 10.71 0.38
C LYS A 62 9.93 11.02 0.87
N ALA A 63 9.57 10.65 2.10
CA ALA A 63 8.29 11.00 2.70
C ALA A 63 8.07 12.53 2.74
N LYS A 64 9.06 13.30 3.21
CA LYS A 64 8.99 14.78 3.21
C LYS A 64 8.87 15.35 1.80
N ARG A 65 9.52 14.74 0.81
CA ARG A 65 9.37 15.14 -0.60
C ARG A 65 7.95 14.86 -1.10
N PHE A 66 7.37 13.70 -0.77
CA PHE A 66 6.01 13.37 -1.16
C PHE A 66 4.96 14.32 -0.56
N GLU A 67 5.13 14.74 0.70
CA GLU A 67 4.28 15.77 1.31
C GLU A 67 4.36 17.09 0.53
N LYS A 68 5.56 17.55 0.20
CA LYS A 68 5.78 18.84 -0.48
C LYS A 68 5.38 18.83 -1.95
N GLN A 69 5.75 17.79 -2.69
CA GLN A 69 5.62 17.71 -4.15
C GLN A 69 4.23 17.23 -4.57
N TYR A 70 3.64 16.29 -3.83
CA TYR A 70 2.37 15.66 -4.19
C TYR A 70 1.21 16.06 -3.26
N GLY A 71 1.48 16.87 -2.22
CA GLY A 71 0.45 17.34 -1.29
C GLY A 71 -0.19 16.20 -0.49
N LEU A 72 0.56 15.11 -0.28
CA LEU A 72 0.10 13.95 0.47
C LEU A 72 0.17 14.21 1.99
N PRO A 73 -0.79 13.68 2.79
CA PRO A 73 -0.66 13.67 4.23
C PRO A 73 0.62 12.96 4.70
N LYS A 74 1.10 13.33 5.90
CA LYS A 74 2.30 12.72 6.51
C LYS A 74 2.20 11.20 6.62
N TYR A 75 1.03 10.69 6.99
CA TYR A 75 0.79 9.26 7.12
C TYR A 75 0.97 8.53 5.79
N ASP A 76 0.26 8.98 4.75
CA ASP A 76 0.32 8.41 3.40
C ASP A 76 1.74 8.48 2.83
N SER A 77 2.39 9.63 2.96
CA SER A 77 3.77 9.84 2.51
C SER A 77 4.75 8.88 3.19
N SER A 78 4.61 8.70 4.50
CA SER A 78 5.46 7.79 5.27
C SER A 78 5.20 6.33 4.88
N PHE A 79 3.94 5.94 4.68
CA PHE A 79 3.58 4.59 4.23
C PHE A 79 4.19 4.28 2.87
N LEU A 80 4.01 5.18 1.90
CA LEU A 80 4.51 4.98 0.54
C LEU A 80 6.04 4.94 0.50
N ALA A 81 6.71 5.79 1.27
CA ALA A 81 8.17 5.86 1.31
C ALA A 81 8.83 4.71 2.07
N ASN A 82 8.10 3.98 2.92
CA ASN A 82 8.66 2.92 3.76
C ASN A 82 9.16 1.71 2.94
N ASN A 83 8.60 1.49 1.74
CA ASN A 83 9.07 0.47 0.82
C ASN A 83 9.51 1.11 -0.50
N LYS A 84 10.80 0.95 -0.85
CA LYS A 84 11.37 1.51 -2.07
C LYS A 84 10.56 1.14 -3.33
N SER A 85 10.18 -0.13 -3.46
CA SER A 85 9.46 -0.64 -4.64
C SER A 85 8.08 0.01 -4.78
N LEU A 86 7.42 0.23 -3.65
CA LEU A 86 6.10 0.86 -3.59
C LEU A 86 6.19 2.35 -3.88
N ALA A 87 7.21 3.02 -3.35
CA ALA A 87 7.51 4.41 -3.66
C ALA A 87 7.82 4.60 -5.15
N ASP A 88 8.67 3.75 -5.72
CA ASP A 88 9.03 3.81 -7.14
C ASP A 88 7.82 3.52 -8.04
N TYR A 89 6.92 2.62 -7.63
CA TYR A 89 5.64 2.36 -8.33
C TYR A 89 4.72 3.57 -8.29
N PHE A 90 4.55 4.18 -7.11
CA PHE A 90 3.74 5.39 -6.93
C PHE A 90 4.27 6.56 -7.79
N GLU A 91 5.58 6.79 -7.79
CA GLU A 91 6.20 7.84 -8.61
C GLU A 91 6.01 7.59 -10.11
N GLN A 92 6.04 6.34 -10.55
CA GLN A 92 5.71 5.97 -11.93
C GLN A 92 4.24 6.29 -12.26
N CYS A 93 3.29 5.94 -11.38
CA CYS A 93 1.89 6.31 -11.55
C CYS A 93 1.70 7.83 -11.66
N CYS A 94 2.39 8.61 -10.82
CA CYS A 94 2.30 10.08 -10.86
C CYS A 94 2.83 10.70 -12.16
N ARG A 95 3.57 9.97 -13.00
CA ARG A 95 3.95 10.42 -14.34
C ARG A 95 2.83 10.27 -15.36
N HIS A 96 1.88 9.37 -15.11
CA HIS A 96 0.79 9.04 -16.02
C HIS A 96 -0.55 9.66 -15.58
N TYR A 97 -0.70 10.00 -14.30
CA TYR A 97 -1.96 10.49 -13.76
C TYR A 97 -1.73 11.58 -12.70
N ASN A 98 -2.42 12.71 -12.88
CA ASN A 98 -2.14 13.97 -12.16
C ASN A 98 -2.75 14.07 -10.76
N ASN A 99 -3.48 13.05 -10.28
CA ASN A 99 -4.09 13.05 -8.95
C ASN A 99 -3.40 12.03 -8.02
N ALA A 100 -2.28 12.48 -7.45
CA ALA A 100 -1.45 11.70 -6.54
C ALA A 100 -2.22 11.17 -5.31
N LYS A 101 -3.19 11.93 -4.79
CA LYS A 101 -4.02 11.51 -3.64
C LYS A 101 -4.86 10.28 -3.99
N ASN A 102 -5.46 10.24 -5.18
CA ASN A 102 -6.25 9.09 -5.61
C ASN A 102 -5.36 7.86 -5.84
N ILE A 103 -4.18 8.04 -6.46
CA ILE A 103 -3.19 6.95 -6.60
C ILE A 103 -2.80 6.40 -5.22
N ALA A 104 -2.42 7.26 -4.28
CA ALA A 104 -2.03 6.87 -2.93
C ALA A 104 -3.14 6.06 -2.24
N LYS A 105 -4.40 6.54 -2.33
CA LYS A 105 -5.57 5.86 -1.76
C LYS A 105 -5.75 4.45 -2.33
N TRP A 106 -5.64 4.27 -3.64
CA TRP A 106 -5.76 2.95 -4.27
C TRP A 106 -4.61 2.00 -3.93
N ILE A 107 -3.37 2.51 -3.90
CA ILE A 107 -2.19 1.73 -3.51
C ILE A 107 -2.31 1.27 -2.05
N MET A 108 -2.65 2.19 -1.14
CA MET A 108 -2.76 1.92 0.29
C MET A 108 -3.98 1.06 0.65
N GLY A 109 -5.06 1.16 -0.12
CA GLY A 109 -6.30 0.42 0.06
C GLY A 109 -6.29 -0.91 -0.68
N ASP A 110 -7.03 -0.96 -1.78
CA ASP A 110 -7.36 -2.18 -2.51
C ASP A 110 -6.11 -2.93 -3.02
N PHE A 111 -5.07 -2.22 -3.47
CA PHE A 111 -3.84 -2.87 -3.94
C PHE A 111 -3.07 -3.54 -2.80
N SER A 112 -2.84 -2.82 -1.70
CA SER A 112 -2.18 -3.40 -0.52
C SER A 112 -2.98 -4.56 0.06
N ALA A 113 -4.33 -4.50 0.02
CA ALA A 113 -5.18 -5.60 0.46
C ALA A 113 -4.97 -6.87 -0.39
N LEU A 114 -4.93 -6.75 -1.73
CA LEU A 114 -4.70 -7.88 -2.62
C LEU A 114 -3.27 -8.43 -2.50
N LEU A 115 -2.26 -7.56 -2.41
CA LEU A 115 -0.87 -7.97 -2.20
C LEU A 115 -0.71 -8.78 -0.90
N ASN A 116 -1.33 -8.31 0.18
CA ASN A 116 -1.30 -9.02 1.46
C ASN A 116 -2.04 -10.36 1.41
N LYS A 117 -3.19 -10.41 0.72
CA LYS A 117 -3.99 -11.63 0.54
C LYS A 117 -3.19 -12.71 -0.19
N GLU A 118 -2.51 -12.34 -1.27
CA GLU A 118 -1.71 -13.26 -2.09
C GLU A 118 -0.27 -13.44 -1.58
N LYS A 119 0.10 -12.73 -0.50
CA LYS A 119 1.46 -12.69 0.08
C LYS A 119 2.54 -12.33 -0.94
N MET A 120 2.21 -11.38 -1.82
CA MET A 120 3.07 -10.90 -2.90
C MET A 120 3.57 -9.49 -2.61
N THR A 121 4.68 -9.10 -3.24
CA THR A 121 5.13 -7.70 -3.24
C THR A 121 4.64 -6.98 -4.48
N ILE A 122 4.69 -5.65 -4.47
CA ILE A 122 4.26 -4.85 -5.62
C ILE A 122 5.09 -5.12 -6.89
N LYS A 123 6.31 -5.66 -6.76
CA LYS A 123 7.14 -6.09 -7.89
C LYS A 123 6.61 -7.35 -8.57
N ASP A 124 5.92 -8.19 -7.83
CA ASP A 124 5.39 -9.46 -8.33
C ASP A 124 4.00 -9.27 -8.98
N SER A 125 3.38 -8.11 -8.76
CA SER A 125 2.09 -7.77 -9.34
C SER A 125 2.17 -7.62 -10.86
N LYS A 126 1.17 -8.16 -11.55
CA LYS A 126 0.98 -7.97 -13.00
C LYS A 126 0.38 -6.61 -13.35
N VAL A 127 -0.10 -5.85 -12.36
CA VAL A 127 -0.71 -4.53 -12.57
C VAL A 127 0.39 -3.49 -12.76
N THR A 128 0.60 -3.06 -13.99
CA THR A 128 1.57 -2.00 -14.29
C THR A 128 1.04 -0.62 -13.86
N PRO A 129 1.94 0.36 -13.58
CA PRO A 129 1.55 1.73 -13.25
C PRO A 129 0.59 2.35 -14.27
N GLU A 130 0.81 2.09 -15.55
CA GLU A 130 -0.03 2.63 -16.64
C GLU A 130 -1.44 2.04 -16.60
N ASN A 131 -1.57 0.74 -16.32
CA ASN A 131 -2.87 0.10 -16.24
C ASN A 131 -3.67 0.61 -15.04
N LEU A 132 -3.03 0.82 -13.88
CA LEU A 132 -3.69 1.45 -12.74
C LEU A 132 -4.16 2.86 -13.10
N CYS A 133 -3.31 3.68 -13.72
CA CYS A 133 -3.66 5.05 -14.11
C CYS A 133 -4.82 5.09 -15.12
N LYS A 134 -4.82 4.21 -16.13
CA LYS A 134 -5.94 4.09 -17.09
C LYS A 134 -7.25 3.76 -16.40
N MET A 135 -7.24 2.89 -15.40
CA MET A 135 -8.44 2.57 -14.63
C MET A 135 -8.94 3.81 -13.88
N LEU A 136 -8.04 4.57 -13.25
CA LEU A 136 -8.40 5.82 -12.56
C LEU A 136 -9.01 6.85 -13.52
N GLU A 137 -8.45 7.01 -14.72
CA GLU A 137 -9.01 7.91 -15.75
C GLU A 137 -10.41 7.49 -16.19
N ILE A 138 -10.71 6.19 -16.26
CA ILE A 138 -12.04 5.69 -16.61
C ILE A 138 -13.05 6.01 -15.50
N ILE A 139 -12.63 5.91 -14.23
CA ILE A 139 -13.44 6.31 -13.08
C ILE A 139 -13.71 7.83 -13.11
N ASP A 140 -12.68 8.63 -13.37
CA ASP A 140 -12.81 10.10 -13.46
C ASP A 140 -13.75 10.53 -14.59
N LYS A 141 -13.80 9.78 -15.70
CA LYS A 141 -14.74 9.98 -16.81
C LYS A 141 -16.18 9.55 -16.48
N GLY A 142 -16.43 8.98 -15.29
CA GLY A 142 -17.74 8.50 -14.87
C GLY A 142 -18.22 7.24 -15.60
N LYS A 143 -17.35 6.58 -16.39
CA LYS A 143 -17.71 5.36 -17.13
C LYS A 143 -18.01 4.17 -16.22
N ILE A 144 -17.36 4.13 -15.05
CA ILE A 144 -17.58 3.10 -14.03
C ILE A 144 -17.62 3.75 -12.65
N ASN A 145 -18.43 3.17 -11.76
CA ASN A 145 -18.41 3.54 -10.35
C ASN A 145 -17.30 2.79 -9.58
N TYR A 146 -17.05 3.21 -8.35
CA TYR A 146 -16.00 2.63 -7.50
C TYR A 146 -16.20 1.12 -7.22
N LYS A 147 -17.45 0.64 -7.14
CA LYS A 147 -17.74 -0.79 -6.90
C LYS A 147 -17.32 -1.64 -8.09
N ILE A 148 -17.66 -1.19 -9.30
CA ILE A 148 -17.24 -1.82 -10.56
C ILE A 148 -15.72 -1.77 -10.70
N ALA A 149 -15.11 -0.62 -10.39
CA ALA A 149 -13.67 -0.44 -10.44
C ALA A 149 -12.91 -1.46 -9.58
N LYS A 150 -13.42 -1.81 -8.40
CA LYS A 150 -12.82 -2.88 -7.57
C LYS A 150 -12.82 -4.23 -8.28
N SER A 151 -13.96 -4.62 -8.85
CA SER A 151 -14.05 -5.89 -9.58
C SER A 151 -13.14 -5.92 -10.82
N VAL A 152 -13.05 -4.80 -11.55
CA VAL A 152 -12.10 -4.65 -12.66
C VAL A 152 -10.66 -4.76 -12.16
N PHE A 153 -10.33 -4.09 -11.06
CA PHE A 153 -9.00 -4.12 -10.46
C PHE A 153 -8.57 -5.53 -10.01
N GLU A 154 -9.47 -6.31 -9.40
CA GLU A 154 -9.21 -7.70 -9.01
C GLU A 154 -8.89 -8.58 -10.23
N GLU A 155 -9.61 -8.38 -11.35
CA GLU A 155 -9.31 -9.08 -12.59
C GLU A 155 -7.99 -8.62 -13.21
N MET A 156 -7.70 -7.31 -13.18
CA MET A 156 -6.39 -6.77 -13.59
C MET A 156 -5.26 -7.39 -12.79
N PHE A 157 -5.44 -7.55 -11.47
CA PHE A 157 -4.46 -8.14 -10.58
C PHE A 157 -4.17 -9.60 -10.95
N SER A 158 -5.22 -10.36 -11.26
CA SER A 158 -5.09 -11.78 -11.60
C SER A 158 -4.50 -12.01 -13.00
N THR A 159 -4.94 -11.21 -13.97
CA THR A 159 -4.69 -11.44 -15.41
C THR A 159 -3.61 -10.55 -16.01
N GLY A 160 -3.40 -9.34 -15.46
CA GLY A 160 -2.57 -8.30 -16.05
C GLY A 160 -3.21 -7.58 -17.25
N LYS A 161 -4.50 -7.85 -17.54
CA LYS A 161 -5.21 -7.23 -18.67
C LYS A 161 -5.43 -5.72 -18.46
N ASN A 162 -5.64 -5.03 -19.58
CA ASN A 162 -5.97 -3.60 -19.60
C ASN A 162 -7.40 -3.38 -19.05
N PRO A 163 -7.64 -2.40 -18.15
CA PRO A 163 -8.96 -2.11 -17.59
C PRO A 163 -10.04 -1.88 -18.63
N GLN A 164 -9.72 -1.19 -19.74
CA GLN A 164 -10.70 -0.87 -20.78
C GLN A 164 -11.27 -2.14 -21.43
N LYS A 165 -10.41 -3.11 -21.72
CA LYS A 165 -10.83 -4.40 -22.29
C LYS A 165 -11.70 -5.19 -21.32
N ILE A 166 -11.37 -5.17 -20.03
CA ILE A 166 -12.15 -5.88 -19.01
C ILE A 166 -13.56 -5.30 -18.89
N ILE A 167 -13.69 -3.99 -18.99
CA ILE A 167 -14.98 -3.30 -18.93
C ILE A 167 -15.82 -3.61 -20.16
N GLU A 168 -15.22 -3.59 -21.36
CA GLU A 168 -15.86 -3.94 -22.62
C GLU A 168 -16.31 -5.41 -22.63
N ASP A 169 -15.41 -6.34 -22.27
CA ASP A 169 -15.68 -7.79 -22.25
C ASP A 169 -16.83 -8.16 -21.31
N ARG A 170 -17.04 -7.39 -20.23
CA ARG A 170 -18.07 -7.64 -19.23
C ARG A 170 -19.30 -6.73 -19.33
N GLY A 171 -19.33 -5.79 -20.27
CA GLY A 171 -20.43 -4.83 -20.41
C GLY A 171 -20.68 -3.99 -19.15
N LEU A 172 -19.61 -3.61 -18.44
CA LEU A 172 -19.69 -2.93 -17.14
C LEU A 172 -19.79 -1.40 -17.24
N GLU A 173 -20.07 -0.85 -18.41
CA GLU A 173 -20.25 0.59 -18.57
C GLU A 173 -21.51 1.06 -17.82
N GLN A 174 -21.36 2.14 -17.08
CA GLN A 174 -22.45 2.76 -16.34
C GLN A 174 -23.41 3.45 -17.32
N ILE A 175 -24.68 3.06 -17.30
CA ILE A 175 -25.76 3.75 -18.02
C ILE A 175 -26.19 4.95 -17.16
N SER A 176 -25.93 6.15 -17.65
CA SER A 176 -26.30 7.42 -17.00
C SER A 176 -27.40 8.19 -17.73
N ASP A 177 -28.02 7.59 -18.74
CA ASP A 177 -29.09 8.21 -19.51
C ASP A 177 -30.38 8.25 -18.66
N GLU A 178 -30.78 9.45 -18.25
CA GLU A 178 -31.96 9.70 -17.43
C GLU A 178 -33.25 9.21 -18.10
N GLY A 179 -33.36 9.30 -19.44
CA GLY A 179 -34.56 8.87 -20.16
C GLY A 179 -34.70 7.35 -20.20
N LEU A 180 -33.60 6.62 -20.36
CA LEU A 180 -33.60 5.15 -20.23
C LEU A 180 -33.88 4.72 -18.79
N LEU A 181 -33.33 5.45 -17.80
CA LEU A 181 -33.57 5.15 -16.39
C LEU A 181 -35.02 5.40 -15.98
N GLU A 182 -35.64 6.50 -16.42
CA GLU A 182 -37.06 6.79 -16.17
C GLU A 182 -37.97 5.71 -16.76
N ALA A 183 -37.72 5.27 -17.99
CA ALA A 183 -38.52 4.22 -18.63
C ALA A 183 -38.44 2.89 -17.87
N VAL A 184 -37.24 2.49 -17.45
CA VAL A 184 -37.04 1.26 -16.65
C VAL A 184 -37.69 1.40 -15.27
N ILE A 185 -37.60 2.57 -14.64
CA ILE A 185 -38.24 2.83 -13.35
C ILE A 185 -39.76 2.73 -13.46
N GLU A 186 -40.37 3.33 -14.49
CA GLU A 186 -41.82 3.22 -14.73
C GLU A 186 -42.27 1.78 -14.97
N GLU A 187 -41.48 0.99 -15.71
CA GLU A 187 -41.74 -0.43 -15.95
C GLU A 187 -41.69 -1.23 -14.64
N VAL A 188 -40.64 -1.03 -13.83
CA VAL A 188 -40.50 -1.71 -12.53
C VAL A 188 -41.62 -1.34 -11.56
N ILE A 189 -42.06 -0.07 -11.54
CA ILE A 189 -43.20 0.38 -10.72
C ILE A 189 -44.50 -0.28 -11.17
N LYS A 190 -44.72 -0.42 -12.48
CA LYS A 190 -45.89 -1.12 -13.03
C LYS A 190 -45.90 -2.61 -12.68
N ASP A 191 -44.74 -3.26 -12.72
CA ASP A 191 -44.61 -4.70 -12.44
C ASP A 191 -44.63 -5.02 -10.95
N ASN A 192 -44.30 -4.05 -10.08
CA ASN A 192 -44.22 -4.26 -8.62
C ASN A 192 -45.00 -3.18 -7.83
N PRO A 193 -46.30 -3.02 -8.06
CA PRO A 193 -47.09 -1.95 -7.45
C PRO A 193 -47.19 -2.09 -5.92
N ASP A 194 -47.21 -3.31 -5.39
CA ASP A 194 -47.34 -3.57 -3.95
C ASP A 194 -46.11 -3.09 -3.14
N TYR A 195 -44.90 -3.21 -3.71
CA TYR A 195 -43.69 -2.72 -3.07
C TYR A 195 -43.69 -1.19 -2.98
N PHE A 196 -44.13 -0.50 -4.03
CA PHE A 196 -44.20 0.95 -4.06
C PHE A 196 -45.24 1.50 -3.05
N ILE A 197 -46.41 0.85 -2.97
CA ILE A 197 -47.45 1.18 -1.99
C ILE A 197 -46.97 0.96 -0.55
N SER A 198 -46.16 -0.07 -0.30
CA SER A 198 -45.58 -0.31 1.04
C SER A 198 -44.60 0.78 1.47
N ILE A 199 -43.77 1.28 0.55
CA ILE A 199 -42.79 2.34 0.82
C ILE A 199 -43.51 3.66 1.10
N LEU A 200 -44.55 3.99 0.32
CA LEU A 200 -45.36 5.20 0.53
C LEU A 200 -46.16 5.19 1.83
N ARG A 201 -46.49 4.02 2.38
CA ARG A 201 -47.16 3.90 3.69
C ARG A 201 -46.22 4.02 4.89
N CYS A 202 -44.91 3.87 4.69
CA CYS A 202 -43.89 4.00 5.74
C CYS A 202 -43.31 5.42 5.86
N LEU A 203 -43.61 6.31 4.91
CA LEU A 203 -43.32 7.75 4.97
C LEU A 203 -44.49 8.49 5.60
#